data_AF-A0A704EC34-F1
#
_entry.id   AF-A0A704EC34-F1
#
_cell.length_a   1.000
_cell.length_b   1.000
_cell.length_c   1.000
_cell.angle_alpha   90.00
_cell.angle_beta   90.00
_cell.angle_gamma   90.00
#
_symmetry.space_group_name_H-M   'P 1'
#
loop_
_entity.id
_entity.type
_entity.pdbx_description
1 polymer ?
#
loop_
_entity_poly.entity_id
_entity_poly.type
_entity_poly.pdbx_seq_one_letter_code
_entity_poly.pdbx_strand_id
1 'polypeptide(L)' 'YDFVDAVARKNVELTIENIRKNSPVLKQLEDEKKIKIVGSMYHLTGGKVEFFEV' A
#
# COMPACT_ATOMS: atom_id res chain seq x y z
N TYR A 1 -1.21 11.82 -17.12
CA TYR A 1 -2.17 10.70 -16.99
C TYR A 1 -2.73 10.71 -15.57
N ASP A 2 -3.06 11.89 -15.06
CA ASP A 2 -3.14 12.15 -13.61
C ASP A 2 -4.33 11.48 -12.95
N PHE A 3 -5.40 11.24 -13.70
CA PHE A 3 -6.57 10.53 -13.22
C PHE A 3 -6.29 9.05 -12.95
N VAL A 4 -5.58 8.37 -13.86
CA VAL A 4 -5.27 6.94 -13.70
C VAL A 4 -4.30 6.75 -12.54
N ASP A 5 -3.31 7.63 -12.40
CA ASP A 5 -2.36 7.59 -11.28
C ASP A 5 -3.04 7.89 -9.95
N ALA A 6 -4.01 8.83 -9.90
CA ALA A 6 -4.78 9.11 -8.70
C ALA A 6 -5.67 7.92 -8.29
N VAL A 7 -6.35 7.29 -9.25
CA VAL A 7 -7.20 6.12 -9.00
C VAL A 7 -6.34 4.93 -8.56
N ALA A 8 -5.20 4.69 -9.21
CA ALA A 8 -4.28 3.63 -8.83
C ALA A 8 -3.73 3.83 -7.41
N ARG A 9 -3.29 5.04 -7.06
CA ARG A 9 -2.89 5.38 -5.69
C ARG A 9 -4.00 5.12 -4.68
N LYS A 10 -5.23 5.56 -4.99
CA LYS A 10 -6.36 5.35 -4.08
C LYS A 10 -6.69 3.88 -3.88
N ASN A 11 -6.59 3.07 -4.94
CA ASN A 11 -6.78 1.63 -4.85
C ASN A 11 -5.73 0.96 -3.96
N VAL A 12 -4.45 1.35 -4.09
CA VAL A 12 -3.37 0.83 -3.23
C VAL A 12 -3.65 1.15 -1.76
N GLU A 13 -4.03 2.39 -1.46
CA GLU A 13 -4.40 2.83 -0.10
C GLU A 13 -5.55 1.99 0.47
N LEU A 14 -6.64 1.85 -0.29
CA LEU A 14 -7.82 1.05 0.09
C LEU A 14 -7.47 -0.43 0.31
N THR A 15 -6.61 -1.00 -0.53
CA THR A 15 -6.18 -2.39 -0.37
C THR A 15 -5.39 -2.59 0.91
N ILE A 16 -4.47 -1.67 1.25
CA ILE A 16 -3.69 -1.74 2.50
C ILE A 16 -4.62 -1.64 3.71
N GLU A 17 -5.55 -0.68 3.71
CA GLU A 17 -6.53 -0.55 4.78
C GLU A 17 -7.38 -1.82 4.94
N ASN A 18 -7.81 -2.41 3.82
CA ASN A 18 -8.58 -3.65 3.85
C ASN A 18 -7.77 -4.82 4.38
N ILE A 19 -6.49 -4.93 4.06
CA ILE A 19 -5.60 -5.97 4.63
C ILE A 19 -5.50 -5.79 6.15
N ARG A 20 -5.29 -4.55 6.63
CA ARG A 20 -5.23 -4.21 8.06
C ARG A 20 -6.56 -4.50 8.78
N LYS A 21 -7.69 -4.21 8.14
CA LYS A 21 -9.04 -4.43 8.71
C LYS A 21 -9.45 -5.89 8.72
N ASN A 22 -9.18 -6.63 7.65
CA ASN A 22 -9.64 -8.02 7.49
C ASN A 22 -8.73 -9.04 8.16
N SER A 23 -7.49 -8.68 8.51
CA SER A 23 -6.54 -9.60 9.12
C SER A 23 -6.10 -9.13 10.51
N PRO A 24 -6.79 -9.55 11.58
CA PRO A 24 -6.42 -9.19 12.94
C PRO A 24 -5.00 -9.68 13.31
N VAL A 25 -4.51 -10.75 12.69
CA VAL A 25 -3.14 -11.27 12.89
C VAL A 25 -2.09 -10.31 12.35
N LEU A 26 -2.28 -9.81 11.12
CA LEU A 26 -1.33 -8.85 10.52
C LEU A 26 -1.33 -7.53 11.31
N LYS A 27 -2.51 -7.08 11.76
CA LYS A 27 -2.63 -5.91 12.61
C LYS A 27 -1.87 -6.09 13.94
N GLN A 28 -2.00 -7.25 14.58
CA GLN A 28 -1.24 -7.56 15.80
C GLN A 28 0.27 -7.53 15.54
N LEU A 29 0.73 -8.13 14.44
CA LEU A 29 2.15 -8.11 14.07
C LEU A 29 2.67 -6.70 13.74
N GLU A 30 1.82 -5.83 13.18
CA GLU A 30 2.13 -4.43 12.93
C GLU A 30 2.18 -3.61 14.22
N ASP A 31 1.23 -3.82 15.15
CA ASP A 31 1.20 -3.22 16.49
C ASP A 31 2.43 -3.66 17.33
N GLU A 32 2.85 -4.92 17.18
CA GLU A 32 4.07 -5.47 17.77
C GLU A 32 5.36 -5.00 17.06
N LYS A 33 5.25 -4.16 16.02
CA LYS A 33 6.35 -3.64 15.18
C LYS A 33 7.21 -4.75 14.53
N LYS A 34 6.66 -5.95 14.39
CA LYS A 34 7.33 -7.09 13.75
C LYS A 34 7.28 -6.99 12.22
N ILE A 35 6.22 -6.40 11.69
CA ILE A 35 6.04 -6.17 10.25
C ILE A 35 5.54 -4.74 10.01
N LYS A 36 5.83 -4.18 8.83
CA LYS A 36 5.25 -2.92 8.34
C LYS A 36 4.60 -3.19 6.99
N ILE A 37 3.36 -2.76 6.81
CA ILE A 37 2.65 -2.86 5.53
C ILE A 37 2.80 -1.52 4.82
N VAL A 38 3.38 -1.52 3.61
CA VAL A 38 3.54 -0.34 2.77
C VAL A 38 3.02 -0.63 1.37
N GLY A 39 2.46 0.39 0.73
CA GLY A 39 2.05 0.33 -0.66
C GLY A 39 3.21 0.68 -1.58
N SER A 40 3.22 0.14 -2.79
CA SER A 40 4.15 0.59 -3.82
C SER A 40 3.49 0.57 -5.19
N MET A 41 3.77 1.59 -6.00
CA MET A 41 3.42 1.60 -7.43
C MET A 41 4.69 1.43 -8.23
N TYR A 42 4.63 0.49 -9.17
CA TYR A 42 5.71 0.24 -10.11
C TYR A 42 5.47 1.05 -11.38
N HIS A 43 6.39 1.96 -11.71
CA HIS A 43 6.38 2.72 -12.95
C HIS A 43 7.19 1.96 -14.02
N LEU A 44 6.46 1.37 -14.98
CA LEU A 44 7.02 0.66 -16.13
C LEU A 44 7.96 1.54 -16.96
N THR A 45 7.71 2.86 -17.01
CA THR A 45 8.42 3.83 -17.85
C THR A 45 9.84 4.19 -17.41
N GLY A 46 10.46 3.38 -16.55
CA GLY A 46 11.84 3.61 -16.09
C GLY A 46 12.28 2.72 -14.94
N GLY A 47 11.49 1.71 -14.58
CA GLY A 47 11.78 0.79 -13.48
C GLY A 47 11.77 1.47 -12.11
N LYS A 48 11.12 2.63 -11.99
CA LYS A 48 11.02 3.36 -10.72
C LYS A 48 9.91 2.75 -9.89
N VAL A 49 10.20 2.56 -8.60
CA VAL A 49 9.22 2.14 -7.61
C VAL A 49 8.97 3.31 -6.70
N GLU A 50 7.72 3.76 -6.64
CA GLU A 50 7.28 4.76 -5.67
C GLU A 50 6.61 4.03 -4.52
N PHE A 51 7.21 4.13 -3.34
CA PHE A 51 6.64 3.59 -2.12
C PHE A 51 5.70 4.65 -1.51
N PHE A 52 4.48 4.23 -1.21
CA PHE A 52 3.52 5.02 -0.45
C PHE A 52 3.60 4.58 1.01
N GLU A 53 4.10 5.48 1.86
CA GLU A 53 3.85 5.37 3.30
C GLU A 53 2.43 5.85 3.56
N VAL A 54 1.57 4.91 3.94
CA VAL A 54 0.19 5.15 4.38
C VAL A 54 0.09 4.93 5.88
#